data_AF-A0A847UCG9-F1
#
_entry.id   AF-A0A847UCG9-F1
#
_cell.length_a   1.000
_cell.length_b   1.000
_cell.length_c   1.000
_cell.angle_alpha   90.00
_cell.angle_beta   90.00
_cell.angle_gamma   90.00
#
_symmetry.space_group_name_H-M   'P 1'
#
loop_
_entity.id
_entity.type
_entity.pdbx_description
1 polymer ?
#
loop_
_entity_poly.entity_id
_entity_poly.type
_entity_poly.pdbx_seq_one_letter_code
_entity_poly.pdbx_strand_id
1 'polypeptide(L)'
;MISTAELAIRLLTFLFVLVAVPLSFVLMFRFLDYIAMDDLIEEYREGQASPLRDRGQLNAYFEASDEATTTCPHCGAANGEDYTYCHTCQASLE
;
A
#
# COMPACT_ATOMS: atom_id res chain seq x y z
N MET A 1 6.41 -47.68 35.66
CA MET A 1 7.59 -46.81 35.72
C MET A 1 7.80 -46.25 34.34
N ILE A 2 7.72 -44.92 34.16
CA ILE A 2 7.95 -44.33 32.84
C ILE A 2 9.44 -44.45 32.51
N SER A 3 9.77 -44.93 31.30
CA SER A 3 11.16 -45.05 30.87
C SER A 3 11.72 -43.65 30.57
N THR A 4 13.01 -43.43 30.80
CA THR A 4 13.70 -42.18 30.42
C THR A 4 13.56 -41.88 28.93
N ALA A 5 13.58 -42.92 28.09
CA ALA A 5 13.38 -42.79 26.65
C ALA A 5 11.96 -42.31 26.30
N GLU A 6 10.95 -42.83 26.99
CA GLU A 6 9.55 -42.42 26.77
C GLU A 6 9.31 -40.97 27.21
N LEU A 7 9.91 -40.56 28.34
CA LEU A 7 9.87 -39.18 28.81
C LEU A 7 10.54 -38.24 27.80
N ALA A 8 11.71 -38.61 27.29
CA ALA A 8 12.45 -37.80 26.32
C ALA A 8 11.67 -37.59 25.01
N ILE A 9 11.04 -38.65 24.49
CA ILE A 9 10.22 -38.57 23.27
C ILE A 9 9.05 -37.62 23.49
N ARG A 10 8.31 -37.77 24.60
CA ARG A 10 7.18 -36.88 24.91
C ARG A 10 7.61 -35.43 25.02
N LEU A 11 8.71 -35.16 25.71
CA LEU A 11 9.27 -33.80 25.83
C LEU A 11 9.63 -33.21 24.47
N LEU A 12 10.27 -33.99 23.60
CA LEU A 12 10.60 -33.56 22.23
C LEU A 12 9.34 -33.27 21.42
N THR A 13 8.33 -34.13 21.48
CA THR A 13 7.06 -33.91 20.78
C THR A 13 6.37 -32.65 21.30
N PHE A 14 6.32 -32.45 22.62
CA PHE A 14 5.75 -31.25 23.21
C PHE A 14 6.49 -29.98 22.79
N LEU A 15 7.83 -29.99 22.86
CA LEU A 15 8.66 -28.87 22.41
C LEU A 15 8.43 -28.58 20.92
N PHE A 16 8.41 -29.63 20.10
CA PHE A 16 8.17 -29.50 18.67
C PHE A 16 6.81 -28.87 18.39
N VAL A 17 5.73 -29.35 18.99
CA VAL A 17 4.39 -28.75 18.79
C VAL A 17 4.36 -27.31 19.31
N LEU A 18 4.94 -27.05 20.47
CA LEU A 18 4.97 -25.72 21.09
C LEU A 18 5.68 -24.70 20.20
N VAL A 19 6.76 -25.09 19.52
CA VAL A 19 7.53 -24.19 18.64
C VAL A 19 7.00 -24.19 17.21
N ALA A 20 6.74 -25.36 16.64
CA ALA A 20 6.40 -25.50 15.22
C ALA A 20 5.04 -24.88 14.89
N VAL A 21 4.04 -24.99 15.78
CA VAL A 21 2.71 -24.41 15.55
C VAL A 21 2.76 -22.88 15.43
N PRO A 22 3.27 -22.11 16.40
CA PRO A 22 3.36 -20.66 16.26
C PRO A 22 4.28 -20.26 15.10
N LEU A 23 5.37 -21.00 14.85
CA LEU A 23 6.28 -20.70 13.75
C LEU A 23 5.60 -20.93 12.38
N SER A 24 4.76 -21.95 12.24
CA SER A 24 3.95 -22.17 11.03
C SER A 24 2.96 -21.03 10.78
N PHE A 25 2.37 -20.49 11.84
CA PHE A 25 1.47 -19.34 11.74
C PHE A 25 2.24 -18.12 11.27
N VAL A 26 3.40 -17.81 11.88
CA VAL A 26 4.26 -16.70 11.46
C VAL A 26 4.69 -16.86 9.99
N LEU A 27 5.08 -18.06 9.58
CA LEU A 27 5.45 -18.33 8.18
C LEU A 27 4.28 -18.12 7.21
N MET A 28 3.07 -18.54 7.58
CA MET A 28 1.88 -18.32 6.78
C MET A 28 1.59 -16.82 6.61
N PHE A 29 1.64 -16.03 7.69
CA PHE A 29 1.43 -14.58 7.60
C PHE A 29 2.50 -13.90 6.74
N ARG A 30 3.77 -14.25 6.96
CA ARG A 30 4.89 -13.76 6.16
C ARG A 30 4.73 -14.08 4.68
N PHE A 31 4.21 -15.26 4.36
CA PHE A 31 3.97 -15.68 2.98
C PHE A 31 2.82 -14.90 2.34
N LEU A 32 1.72 -14.69 3.07
CA LEU A 32 0.61 -13.86 2.59
C LEU A 32 1.03 -12.41 2.35
N ASP A 33 1.81 -11.83 3.29
CA ASP A 33 2.37 -10.48 3.13
C ASP A 33 3.29 -10.40 1.90
N TYR A 34 4.09 -11.44 1.65
CA TYR A 34 4.98 -11.52 0.50
C TYR A 34 4.20 -11.54 -0.82
N ILE A 35 3.14 -12.36 -0.92
CA ILE A 35 2.29 -12.39 -2.11
C ILE A 35 1.58 -11.05 -2.32
N ALA A 36 1.03 -10.45 -1.26
CA ALA A 36 0.34 -9.17 -1.35
C ALA A 36 1.26 -8.02 -1.78
N MET A 37 2.55 -8.08 -1.44
CA MET A 37 3.55 -7.11 -1.90
C MET A 37 3.88 -7.25 -3.39
N ASP A 38 3.81 -8.46 -3.95
CA ASP A 38 4.08 -8.69 -5.37
C ASP A 38 3.03 -8.00 -6.26
N ASP A 39 1.75 -8.04 -5.85
CA ASP A 39 0.66 -7.31 -6.51
C ASP A 39 0.91 -5.79 -6.52
N LEU A 40 1.37 -5.22 -5.40
CA LEU A 40 1.72 -3.80 -5.32
C LEU A 40 2.89 -3.46 -6.23
N ILE A 41 3.94 -4.29 -6.23
CA ILE A 41 5.12 -4.07 -7.08
C ILE A 41 4.74 -4.12 -8.55
N GLU A 42 3.87 -5.04 -8.95
CA GLU A 42 3.40 -5.12 -10.34
C GLU A 42 2.55 -3.89 -10.71
N GLU A 43 1.72 -3.36 -9.80
CA GLU A 43 1.01 -2.09 -10.03
C GLU A 43 1.95 -0.86 -10.15
N TYR A 44 3.05 -0.82 -9.37
CA TYR A 44 4.11 0.17 -9.55
C TYR A 44 4.85 -0.03 -10.88
N ARG A 45 5.07 -1.27 -11.30
CA ARG A 45 5.81 -1.64 -12.52
C ARG A 45 5.00 -1.39 -13.80
N GLU A 46 3.69 -1.64 -13.77
CA GLU A 46 2.73 -1.28 -14.80
C GLU A 46 2.48 0.25 -14.85
N GLY A 47 3.09 1.02 -13.94
CA GLY A 47 3.06 2.48 -13.94
C GLY A 47 1.81 3.10 -13.31
N GLN A 48 0.96 2.30 -12.68
CA GLN A 48 -0.31 2.75 -12.10
C GLN A 48 -0.18 3.35 -10.71
N ALA A 49 0.82 2.95 -9.93
CA ALA A 49 1.16 3.63 -8.69
C ALA A 49 2.08 4.83 -8.96
N SER A 50 1.50 5.82 -9.63
CA SER A 50 2.13 7.11 -9.86
C SER A 50 1.70 8.09 -8.75
N PRO A 51 2.61 8.74 -8.01
CA PRO A 51 2.30 9.99 -7.29
C PRO A 51 1.90 11.13 -8.25
N LEU A 52 1.93 10.87 -9.57
CA LEU A 52 1.36 11.66 -10.66
C LEU A 52 -0.14 11.40 -10.92
N ARG A 53 -0.71 10.30 -10.40
CA ARG A 53 -2.12 9.95 -10.59
C ARG A 53 -3.07 10.90 -9.87
N ASP A 54 -2.59 11.55 -8.80
CA ASP A 54 -3.33 12.59 -8.08
C ASP A 54 -3.43 13.91 -8.90
N ARG A 55 -2.43 14.22 -9.72
CA ARG A 55 -2.42 15.44 -10.55
C ARG A 55 -3.33 15.35 -11.77
N GLY A 56 -3.31 14.21 -12.46
CA GLY A 56 -4.11 14.01 -13.67
C GLY A 56 -5.60 13.82 -13.38
N GLN A 57 -5.94 13.17 -12.27
CA GLN A 57 -7.33 12.85 -11.95
C GLN A 57 -8.16 14.10 -11.61
N LEU A 58 -7.60 15.06 -10.86
CA LEU A 58 -8.29 16.33 -10.60
C LEU A 58 -8.42 17.19 -11.86
N ASN A 59 -7.37 17.25 -12.69
CA ASN A 59 -7.45 18.00 -13.94
C ASN A 59 -8.53 17.43 -14.88
N ALA A 60 -8.63 16.10 -15.00
CA ALA A 60 -9.67 15.43 -15.77
C ALA A 60 -11.07 15.61 -15.18
N TYR A 61 -11.21 15.69 -13.85
CA TYR A 61 -12.47 16.03 -13.19
C TYR A 61 -12.92 17.44 -13.57
N PHE A 62 -12.02 18.42 -13.49
CA PHE A 62 -12.30 19.81 -13.83
C PHE A 62 -12.58 20.02 -15.32
N GLU A 63 -11.91 19.27 -16.20
CA GLU A 63 -12.23 19.26 -17.64
C GLU A 63 -13.61 18.64 -17.94
N ALA A 64 -14.05 17.68 -17.13
CA ALA A 64 -15.34 17.01 -17.29
C ALA A 64 -16.51 17.74 -16.59
N SER A 65 -16.21 18.55 -15.58
CA SER A 65 -17.19 19.38 -14.88
C SER A 65 -17.38 20.71 -15.63
N ASP A 66 -18.63 21.13 -15.86
CA ASP A 66 -18.96 22.50 -16.31
C ASP A 66 -18.73 23.57 -15.21
N GLU A 67 -17.91 23.27 -14.20
CA GLU A 67 -17.59 24.19 -13.11
C GLU A 67 -16.58 25.26 -13.58
N ALA A 68 -16.68 26.46 -13.00
CA ALA A 68 -15.72 27.51 -13.26
C ALA A 68 -14.34 27.08 -12.72
N THR A 69 -13.32 27.21 -13.56
CA THR A 69 -11.94 26.81 -13.24
C THR A 69 -10.98 27.96 -13.50
N THR A 70 -9.93 28.01 -12.70
CA THR A 70 -8.79 28.91 -12.88
C THR A 70 -7.55 28.13 -13.29
N THR A 71 -6.92 28.55 -14.40
CA THR A 71 -5.71 27.91 -14.91
C THR A 71 -4.49 28.46 -14.19
N CYS A 72 -3.69 27.57 -13.60
CA CYS A 72 -2.47 27.98 -12.91
C CYS A 72 -1.47 28.61 -13.90
N PRO A 73 -0.95 29.83 -13.62
CA PRO A 73 0.00 30.50 -14.53
C PRO A 73 1.39 29.84 -14.53
N HIS A 74 1.72 29.04 -13.51
CA HIS A 74 3.02 28.40 -13.37
C HIS A 74 3.12 27.05 -14.08
N CYS A 75 2.05 26.23 -14.04
CA CYS A 75 2.08 24.87 -14.56
C CYS A 75 0.93 24.51 -15.51
N GLY A 76 -0.03 25.42 -15.74
CA GLY A 76 -1.13 25.22 -16.67
C GLY A 76 -2.26 24.28 -16.20
N ALA A 77 -2.23 23.80 -14.96
CA ALA A 77 -3.26 22.92 -14.41
C ALA A 77 -4.55 23.71 -14.09
N ALA A 78 -5.72 23.10 -14.30
CA ALA A 78 -7.01 23.64 -13.91
C ALA A 78 -7.26 23.46 -12.40
N ASN A 79 -7.68 24.50 -11.71
CA ASN A 79 -8.02 24.48 -10.29
C ASN A 79 -9.43 25.04 -10.12
N GLY A 80 -10.17 24.59 -9.10
CA GLY A 80 -11.46 25.21 -8.77
C GLY A 80 -11.28 26.65 -8.28
N GLU A 81 -12.33 27.46 -8.37
CA GLU A 81 -12.29 28.88 -7.93
C GLU A 81 -11.97 29.06 -6.44
N ASP A 82 -12.27 28.06 -5.61
CA ASP A 82 -12.02 28.09 -4.16
C ASP A 82 -10.56 27.76 -3.77
N TYR A 83 -9.69 27.43 -4.72
CA TYR A 83 -8.31 27.06 -4.44
C TYR A 83 -7.43 28.31 -4.31
N THR A 84 -6.71 28.44 -3.19
CA THR A 84 -5.67 29.48 -3.02
C THR A 84 -4.33 29.07 -3.65
N TYR A 85 -4.04 27.77 -3.65
CA TYR A 85 -2.80 27.21 -4.16
C TYR A 85 -3.08 26.13 -5.20
N CYS A 86 -2.20 26.00 -6.19
CA CYS A 86 -2.35 25.01 -7.25
C CYS A 86 -2.22 23.58 -6.69
N HIS A 87 -3.22 22.73 -6.94
CA HIS A 87 -3.21 21.32 -6.52
C HIS A 87 -2.03 20.53 -7.14
N THR A 88 -1.50 20.99 -8.27
CA THR A 88 -0.40 20.33 -8.98
C THR A 88 0.99 20.84 -8.55
N CYS A 89 1.23 22.15 -8.60
CA CYS A 89 2.56 22.73 -8.38
C CYS A 89 2.72 23.49 -7.05
N GLN A 90 1.64 23.63 -6.28
CA GLN A 90 1.60 24.34 -4.99
C GLN A 90 1.97 25.82 -5.04
N ALA A 91 2.13 26.41 -6.23
CA ALA A 91 2.28 27.86 -6.38
C ALA A 91 0.97 28.58 -6.04
N SER A 92 1.06 29.85 -5.62
CA SER A 92 -0.12 30.70 -5.41
C SER A 92 -0.87 30.89 -6.73
N LEU A 93 -2.20 31.01 -6.65
CA LEU A 93 -3.08 31.25 -7.80
C LEU A 93 -3.42 32.74 -7.99
N GLU A 94 -2.88 33.61 -7.12
CA GLU A 94 -2.99 35.08 -7.20
C GLU A 94 -1.84 35.73 -7.99
#